data_AF-A0A8J2VXB3-F1
#
_entry.id   AF-A0A8J2VXB3-F1
#
_cell.length_a   1.000
_cell.length_b   1.000
_cell.length_c   1.000
_cell.angle_alpha   90.00
_cell.angle_beta   90.00
_cell.angle_gamma   90.00
#
_symmetry.space_group_name_H-M   'P 1'
#
loop_
_entity.id
_entity.type
_entity.pdbx_description
1 polymer ?
#
loop_
_entity_poly.entity_id
_entity_poly.type
_entity_poly.pdbx_seq_one_letter_code
_entity_poly.pdbx_strand_id
1 'polypeptide(L)'
;MSQEIICECGHKNPEGTILCEACGKPLQEDNPKQLLNMRYEGSARRSQTYNRTAIDKIWNYLSSVKVGVTLIILVLIAIAIGTIFPQNIYIPAGADPDTFYKDQYGVLGQIYKTLGFDNLYKSWWFIILIGLLGASIVVASLDRFFPLHRALKNQKVTRHERFMKKQRLFGTTPTTKGEEQLQKAEQALKEKKYKVSREKGALLAEKGRFSRWGPYVNHIGLMVVLIAAVLRFIPGMYVNETMWIREGETKALPGTHNEYYITNHKFILTTYNKQDPQYKQAIKENGSIVKSYQSDVTLFKPEGQSVLGATPKLKKLRDDQIKVNSPLEFAGYQVFQADYRLNELYKMNFTLTDQSEKKTFGKLSVNLYNPKENYDLGHGYKVKLTYYFPDFYFDDNGDPATKSDTPNNPAFIFDVTTPDKPKGETSFVAIKTNQAISKDNQYKLTFAGLDTRNVSGLIVKRDFTVWIFFVGAMIFLLGVVQGMYWQHRRIWLRKINGELWLSAHTNKNWHGIKKDIAYLTDSLGIPEPVDQLEQKVVTEERRKHS
;
A
#
# COMPACT_ATOMS: atom_id res chain seq x y z
N MET A 1 31.54 26.86 12.07
CA MET A 1 31.67 27.95 11.08
C MET A 1 32.26 27.35 9.81
N SER A 2 31.52 27.36 8.70
CA SER A 2 32.06 26.96 7.39
C SER A 2 33.09 27.98 6.93
N GLN A 3 34.24 27.54 6.44
CA GLN A 3 35.19 28.46 5.83
C GLN A 3 34.59 28.97 4.50
N GLU A 4 34.75 30.26 4.19
CA GLU A 4 34.26 30.84 2.93
C GLU A 4 35.41 30.92 1.92
N ILE A 5 35.17 30.49 0.68
CA ILE A 5 36.12 30.65 -0.43
C ILE A 5 35.73 31.91 -1.21
N ILE A 6 36.60 32.92 -1.19
CA ILE A 6 36.39 34.15 -1.95
C ILE A 6 36.88 33.93 -3.39
N CYS A 7 35.98 34.09 -4.35
CA CYS A 7 36.34 34.06 -5.77
C CYS A 7 36.95 35.40 -6.19
N GLU A 8 37.80 35.41 -7.22
CA GLU A 8 38.35 36.64 -7.84
C GLU A 8 37.29 37.65 -8.28
N CYS A 9 36.04 37.21 -8.52
CA CYS A 9 34.94 38.12 -8.79
C CYS A 9 34.35 38.81 -7.54
N GLY A 10 34.97 38.63 -6.37
CA GLY A 10 34.54 39.17 -5.07
C GLY A 10 33.41 38.39 -4.38
N HIS A 11 32.89 37.33 -5.01
CA HIS A 11 31.79 36.54 -4.43
C HIS A 11 32.30 35.52 -3.42
N LYS A 12 31.66 35.48 -2.25
CA LYS A 12 31.90 34.50 -1.18
C LYS A 12 31.13 33.22 -1.46
N ASN A 13 31.84 32.10 -1.55
CA ASN A 13 31.26 30.79 -1.81
C ASN A 13 31.41 29.91 -0.57
N PRO A 14 30.44 29.05 -0.25
CA PRO A 14 30.61 28.05 0.79
C PRO A 14 31.81 27.12 0.50
N GLU A 15 32.50 26.66 1.54
CA GLU A 15 33.53 25.61 1.44
C GLU A 15 33.03 24.41 0.62
N GLY A 16 33.87 23.79 -0.21
CA GLY A 16 33.48 22.66 -1.05
C GLY A 16 32.67 23.01 -2.30
N THR A 17 32.46 24.30 -2.59
CA THR A 17 31.90 24.76 -3.86
C THR A 17 32.92 24.59 -4.98
N ILE A 18 32.56 23.86 -6.04
CA ILE A 18 33.43 23.58 -7.19
C ILE A 18 33.41 24.75 -8.18
N LEU A 19 32.24 25.36 -8.37
CA LEU A 19 32.02 26.47 -9.31
C LEU A 19 31.49 27.68 -8.55
N CYS A 20 32.12 28.84 -8.75
CA CYS A 20 31.63 30.06 -8.13
C CYS A 20 30.17 30.31 -8.49
N GLU A 21 29.31 30.44 -7.48
CA GLU A 21 27.86 30.57 -7.66
C GLU A 21 27.51 31.83 -8.50
N ALA A 22 28.32 32.89 -8.40
CA ALA A 22 28.15 34.12 -9.16
C ALA A 22 28.74 34.06 -10.58
N CYS A 23 30.07 33.92 -10.75
CA CYS A 23 30.71 34.05 -12.06
C CYS A 23 30.92 32.72 -12.80
N GLY A 24 30.67 31.58 -12.13
CA GLY A 24 30.87 30.23 -12.69
C GLY A 24 32.35 29.82 -12.81
N LYS A 25 33.30 30.62 -12.31
CA LYS A 25 34.72 30.26 -12.33
C LYS A 25 34.94 28.98 -11.50
N PRO A 26 35.62 27.96 -12.02
CA PRO A 26 36.06 26.83 -11.21
C PRO A 26 36.97 27.30 -10.07
N LEU A 27 36.61 26.93 -8.83
CA LEU A 27 37.33 27.30 -7.61
C LEU A 27 38.41 26.28 -7.23
N GLN A 28 38.31 25.06 -7.74
CA GLN A 28 39.33 24.01 -7.58
C GLN A 28 40.11 23.85 -8.90
N GLU A 29 41.39 23.49 -8.80
CA GLU A 29 42.24 23.14 -9.94
C GLU A 29 41.86 21.77 -10.51
N ASP A 30 40.70 21.71 -11.15
CA ASP A 30 40.31 20.53 -11.93
C ASP A 30 41.03 20.49 -13.28
N ASN A 31 41.45 19.29 -13.66
CA ASN A 31 42.08 18.94 -14.94
C ASN A 31 41.52 19.83 -16.09
N PRO A 32 42.38 20.59 -16.81
CA PRO A 32 41.93 21.53 -17.83
C PRO A 32 41.08 20.88 -18.92
N LYS A 33 41.25 19.57 -19.15
CA LYS A 33 40.47 18.80 -20.14
C LYS A 33 39.12 18.33 -19.62
N GLN A 34 38.79 18.41 -18.34
CA GLN A 34 37.52 17.90 -17.82
C GLN A 34 36.37 18.91 -18.03
N LEU A 35 35.26 18.42 -18.59
CA LEU A 35 34.03 19.22 -18.76
C LEU A 35 33.38 19.49 -17.40
N LEU A 36 32.67 20.62 -17.28
CA LEU A 36 32.00 20.97 -16.03
C LEU A 36 30.83 20.03 -15.74
N ASN A 37 30.81 19.52 -14.50
CA ASN A 37 29.63 18.86 -13.96
C ASN A 37 28.63 19.91 -13.46
N MET A 38 27.60 20.16 -14.27
CA MET A 38 26.54 21.14 -13.97
C MET A 38 25.42 20.55 -13.08
N ARG A 39 25.68 19.40 -12.42
CA ARG A 39 24.76 18.86 -11.42
C ARG A 39 24.82 19.75 -10.18
N TYR A 40 23.72 20.47 -9.93
CA TYR A 40 23.61 21.54 -8.90
C TYR A 40 24.56 22.73 -9.11
N GLU A 41 25.01 23.00 -10.35
CA GLU A 41 25.88 24.15 -10.65
C GLU A 41 27.19 24.18 -9.83
N GLY A 42 27.67 23.02 -9.35
CA GLY A 42 28.89 22.94 -8.54
C GLY A 42 28.77 23.55 -7.14
N SER A 43 27.56 23.90 -6.68
CA SER A 43 27.31 24.41 -5.32
C SER A 43 27.68 23.37 -4.26
N ALA A 44 28.27 23.80 -3.15
CA ALA A 44 28.54 22.91 -2.04
C ALA A 44 27.26 22.30 -1.45
N ARG A 45 27.35 21.03 -1.04
CA ARG A 45 26.28 20.33 -0.33
C ARG A 45 26.72 20.08 1.10
N ARG A 46 25.77 20.19 2.04
CA ARG A 46 26.03 19.93 3.46
C ARG A 46 26.67 18.56 3.63
N SER A 47 26.19 17.56 2.89
CA SER A 47 26.69 16.20 3.01
C SER A 47 28.14 15.98 2.53
N GLN A 48 28.73 16.97 1.85
CA GLN A 48 30.10 16.91 1.33
C GLN A 48 31.07 17.76 2.15
N THR A 49 30.56 18.72 2.92
CA THR A 49 31.36 19.71 3.63
C THR A 49 31.42 19.46 5.13
N TYR A 50 30.32 18.99 5.72
CA TYR A 50 30.25 18.72 7.15
C TYR A 50 30.36 17.21 7.40
N ASN A 51 31.38 16.79 8.16
CA ASN A 51 31.60 15.37 8.51
C ASN A 51 32.20 15.20 9.92
N ARG A 52 32.05 16.20 10.78
CA ARG A 52 32.70 16.19 12.11
C ARG A 52 31.83 15.54 13.18
N THR A 53 30.52 15.80 13.16
CA THR A 53 29.60 15.31 14.20
C THR A 53 28.96 13.97 13.83
N ALA A 54 28.44 13.24 14.82
CA ALA A 54 27.65 12.03 14.57
C ALA A 54 26.39 12.32 13.73
N ILE A 55 25.76 13.48 13.95
CA ILE A 55 24.61 13.95 13.16
C ILE A 55 25.02 14.13 11.70
N ASP A 56 26.19 14.72 11.44
CA ASP A 56 26.69 14.88 10.07
C ASP A 56 26.95 13.53 9.41
N LYS A 57 27.55 12.56 10.13
CA LYS A 57 27.77 11.21 9.59
C LYS A 57 26.45 10.52 9.22
N ILE A 58 25.44 10.60 10.09
CA ILE A 58 24.09 10.06 9.83
C ILE A 58 23.45 10.77 8.63
N TRP A 59 23.52 12.10 8.57
CA TRP A 59 23.03 12.91 7.47
C TRP A 59 23.69 12.52 6.14
N ASN A 60 25.02 12.32 6.15
CA ASN A 60 25.81 11.96 4.98
C ASN A 60 25.43 10.56 4.47
N TYR A 61 25.22 9.62 5.40
CA TYR A 61 24.75 8.28 5.08
C TYR A 61 23.35 8.33 4.46
N LEU A 62 22.38 8.98 5.10
CA LEU A 62 20.99 9.05 4.62
C LEU A 62 20.82 9.89 3.34
N SER A 63 21.68 10.89 3.07
CA SER A 63 21.70 11.68 1.83
C SER A 63 22.25 10.90 0.62
N SER A 64 22.91 9.76 0.86
CA SER A 64 23.55 8.97 -0.19
C SER A 64 22.52 8.31 -1.11
N VAL A 65 22.72 8.48 -2.43
CA VAL A 65 21.90 7.78 -3.44
C VAL A 65 22.01 6.27 -3.29
N LYS A 66 23.20 5.75 -2.93
CA LYS A 66 23.43 4.32 -2.76
C LYS A 66 22.54 3.75 -1.66
N VAL A 67 22.49 4.42 -0.50
CA VAL A 67 21.65 4.02 0.64
C VAL A 67 20.17 4.03 0.23
N GLY A 68 19.70 5.10 -0.41
CA GLY A 68 18.33 5.15 -0.90
C GLY A 68 17.97 4.00 -1.85
N VAL A 69 18.84 3.69 -2.82
CA VAL A 69 18.64 2.56 -3.75
C VAL A 69 18.65 1.22 -3.03
N THR A 70 19.57 1.01 -2.08
CA THR A 70 19.62 -0.20 -1.26
C THR A 70 18.33 -0.38 -0.45
N LEU A 71 17.82 0.67 0.19
CA LEU A 71 16.56 0.62 0.95
C LEU A 71 15.38 0.25 0.05
N ILE A 72 15.30 0.82 -1.16
CA ILE A 72 14.26 0.46 -2.14
C ILE A 72 14.34 -1.03 -2.49
N ILE A 73 15.54 -1.55 -2.78
CA ILE A 73 15.74 -2.97 -3.10
C ILE A 73 15.32 -3.87 -1.93
N LEU A 74 15.70 -3.52 -0.70
CA LEU A 74 15.30 -4.29 0.49
C LEU A 74 13.78 -4.31 0.68
N VAL A 75 13.10 -3.18 0.47
CA VAL A 75 11.62 -3.12 0.52
C VAL A 75 11.01 -4.02 -0.55
N LEU A 76 11.52 -3.99 -1.78
CA LEU A 76 11.02 -4.83 -2.87
C LEU A 76 11.21 -6.33 -2.59
N ILE A 77 12.36 -6.72 -2.06
CA ILE A 77 12.62 -8.11 -1.65
C ILE A 77 11.67 -8.53 -0.54
N ALA A 78 11.48 -7.69 0.48
CA ALA A 78 10.56 -7.96 1.58
C ALA A 78 9.12 -8.17 1.09
N ILE A 79 8.64 -7.30 0.19
CA ILE A 79 7.31 -7.41 -0.42
C ILE A 79 7.20 -8.69 -1.25
N ALA A 80 8.20 -8.99 -2.09
CA ALA A 80 8.21 -10.20 -2.90
C ALA A 80 8.13 -11.46 -2.04
N ILE A 81 8.94 -11.54 -0.97
CA ILE A 81 8.90 -12.67 -0.02
C ILE A 81 7.55 -12.73 0.69
N GLY A 82 7.03 -11.61 1.17
CA GLY A 82 5.71 -11.55 1.83
C GLY A 82 4.52 -11.90 0.94
N THR A 83 4.72 -12.06 -0.37
CA THR A 83 3.68 -12.53 -1.30
C THR A 83 3.80 -14.02 -1.65
N ILE A 84 4.80 -14.73 -1.13
CA ILE A 84 5.01 -16.16 -1.41
C ILE A 84 3.89 -17.02 -0.79
N PHE A 85 3.53 -16.75 0.46
CA PHE A 85 2.43 -17.43 1.14
C PHE A 85 1.24 -16.47 1.39
N PRO A 86 0.01 -17.00 1.54
CA PRO A 86 -1.15 -16.18 1.84
C PRO A 86 -0.90 -15.28 3.05
N GLN A 87 -1.23 -13.99 2.96
CA GLN A 87 -1.26 -13.11 4.13
C GLN A 87 -2.31 -13.61 5.12
N ASN A 88 -2.14 -13.29 6.41
CA ASN A 88 -3.04 -13.71 7.50
C ASN A 88 -4.51 -13.38 7.18
N ILE A 89 -4.80 -12.26 6.53
CA ILE A 89 -6.18 -11.90 6.12
C ILE A 89 -6.84 -12.86 5.11
N TYR A 90 -6.08 -13.73 4.47
CA TYR A 90 -6.54 -14.68 3.46
C TYR A 90 -6.48 -16.14 3.91
N ILE A 91 -6.05 -16.42 5.15
CA ILE A 91 -6.13 -17.77 5.70
C ILE A 91 -7.60 -18.10 6.07
N PRO A 92 -7.99 -19.39 6.09
CA PRO A 92 -9.36 -19.79 6.43
C PRO A 92 -9.82 -19.20 7.76
N ALA A 93 -11.01 -18.63 7.80
CA ALA A 93 -11.53 -18.00 9.00
C ALA A 93 -11.72 -19.02 10.14
N GLY A 94 -11.04 -18.78 11.27
CA GLY A 94 -10.99 -19.68 12.43
C GLY A 94 -9.71 -20.52 12.50
N ALA A 95 -8.87 -20.52 11.46
CA ALA A 95 -7.54 -21.12 11.53
C ALA A 95 -6.64 -20.25 12.42
N ASP A 96 -5.95 -20.89 13.36
CA ASP A 96 -4.88 -20.23 14.11
C ASP A 96 -3.65 -20.08 13.18
N PRO A 97 -3.17 -18.85 12.91
CA PRO A 97 -1.98 -18.64 12.09
C PRO A 97 -0.78 -19.47 12.57
N ASP A 98 -0.63 -19.68 13.89
CA ASP A 98 0.50 -20.40 14.46
C ASP A 98 0.57 -21.87 14.03
N THR A 99 -0.58 -22.53 13.91
CA THR A 99 -0.68 -23.91 13.43
C THR A 99 -0.78 -23.97 11.91
N PHE A 100 -1.57 -23.07 11.30
CA PHE A 100 -1.85 -23.07 9.87
C PHE A 100 -0.58 -23.08 9.00
N TYR A 101 0.35 -22.14 9.22
CA TYR A 101 1.54 -22.05 8.37
C TYR A 101 2.47 -23.26 8.56
N LYS A 102 2.56 -23.80 9.77
CA LYS A 102 3.36 -24.99 10.07
C LYS A 102 2.75 -26.23 9.43
N ASP A 103 1.43 -26.40 9.52
CA ASP A 103 0.75 -27.59 9.02
C ASP A 103 0.71 -27.61 7.48
N GLN A 104 0.57 -26.46 6.83
CA GLN A 104 0.52 -26.36 5.37
C GLN A 104 1.90 -26.31 4.70
N TYR A 105 2.89 -25.67 5.34
CA TYR A 105 4.18 -25.36 4.71
C TYR A 105 5.40 -25.82 5.54
N GLY A 106 5.18 -26.57 6.62
CA GLY A 106 6.24 -27.12 7.46
C GLY A 106 7.13 -26.05 8.12
N VAL A 107 8.43 -26.34 8.19
CA VAL A 107 9.44 -25.46 8.81
C VAL A 107 9.53 -24.10 8.11
N LEU A 108 9.37 -24.06 6.79
CA LEU A 108 9.39 -22.81 6.02
C LEU A 108 8.23 -21.89 6.41
N GLY A 109 7.03 -22.45 6.60
CA GLY A 109 5.88 -21.69 7.10
C GLY A 109 6.09 -21.14 8.51
N GLN A 110 6.72 -21.93 9.38
CA GLN A 110 7.04 -21.48 10.74
C GLN A 110 8.04 -20.31 10.74
N ILE A 111 9.10 -20.38 9.92
CA ILE A 111 10.06 -19.27 9.76
C ILE A 111 9.36 -18.04 9.19
N TYR A 112 8.51 -18.22 8.18
CA TYR A 112 7.76 -17.15 7.54
C TYR A 112 6.91 -16.35 8.52
N LYS A 113 6.15 -17.04 9.38
CA LYS A 113 5.34 -16.42 10.44
C LYS A 113 6.20 -15.81 11.54
N THR A 114 7.28 -16.48 11.96
CA THR A 114 8.18 -15.98 13.01
C THR A 114 8.85 -14.66 12.60
N LEU A 115 9.24 -14.54 11.33
CA LEU A 115 9.77 -13.31 10.76
C LEU A 115 8.69 -12.26 10.46
N GLY A 116 7.40 -12.59 10.60
CA GLY A 116 6.28 -11.68 10.38
C GLY A 116 5.98 -11.40 8.92
N PHE A 117 6.32 -12.32 8.00
CA PHE A 117 5.96 -12.16 6.58
C PHE A 117 4.47 -12.44 6.32
N ASP A 118 3.78 -13.18 7.20
CA ASP A 118 2.33 -13.43 7.17
C ASP A 118 1.50 -12.17 7.37
N ASN A 119 2.08 -11.17 8.05
CA ASN A 119 1.48 -9.88 8.32
C ASN A 119 2.48 -8.74 8.03
N LEU A 120 3.18 -8.84 6.89
CA LEU A 120 4.33 -8.02 6.51
C LEU A 120 4.11 -6.52 6.75
N TYR A 121 2.97 -5.99 6.33
CA TYR A 121 2.68 -4.56 6.37
C TYR A 121 2.48 -3.99 7.79
N LYS A 122 2.24 -4.86 8.78
CA LYS A 122 2.15 -4.50 10.21
C LYS A 122 3.42 -4.88 10.98
N SER A 123 4.37 -5.58 10.35
CA SER A 123 5.60 -6.04 10.99
C SER A 123 6.54 -4.87 11.33
N TRP A 124 7.03 -4.85 12.57
CA TRP A 124 7.83 -3.74 13.12
C TRP A 124 9.08 -3.43 12.29
N TRP A 125 9.78 -4.46 11.81
CA TRP A 125 11.00 -4.28 11.02
C TRP A 125 10.70 -3.72 9.63
N PHE A 126 9.55 -4.09 9.04
CA PHE A 126 9.11 -3.57 7.75
C PHE A 126 8.71 -2.09 7.89
N ILE A 127 8.01 -1.74 8.98
CA ILE A 127 7.70 -0.34 9.32
C ILE A 127 8.98 0.49 9.50
N ILE A 128 9.98 -0.04 10.21
CA ILE A 128 11.30 0.62 10.34
C ILE A 128 11.95 0.80 8.97
N LEU A 129 11.92 -0.21 8.10
CA LEU A 129 12.49 -0.14 6.76
C LEU A 129 11.82 0.97 5.92
N ILE A 130 10.49 1.07 5.97
CA ILE A 130 9.73 2.16 5.33
C ILE A 130 10.06 3.52 5.96
N GLY A 131 10.19 3.59 7.29
CA GLY A 131 10.60 4.79 8.01
C GLY A 131 11.98 5.29 7.62
N LEU A 132 12.96 4.38 7.48
CA LEU A 132 14.32 4.68 7.01
C LEU A 132 14.33 5.17 5.57
N LEU A 133 13.51 4.57 4.70
CA LEU A 133 13.32 5.03 3.32
C LEU A 133 12.76 6.45 3.30
N GLY A 134 11.71 6.73 4.08
CA GLY A 134 11.15 8.07 4.24
C GLY A 134 12.18 9.08 4.75
N ALA A 135 12.94 8.75 5.79
CA ALA A 135 13.99 9.59 6.33
C ALA A 135 15.09 9.88 5.29
N SER A 136 15.53 8.87 4.54
CA SER A 136 16.51 9.05 3.46
C SER A 136 16.00 9.99 2.37
N ILE A 137 14.72 9.88 1.97
CA ILE A 137 14.11 10.78 0.99
C ILE A 137 14.09 12.22 1.51
N VAL A 138 13.69 12.45 2.76
CA VAL A 138 13.67 13.80 3.36
C VAL A 138 15.08 14.39 3.39
N VAL A 139 16.05 13.66 3.96
CA VAL A 139 17.43 14.13 4.12
C VAL A 139 18.06 14.40 2.75
N ALA A 140 17.95 13.48 1.80
CA ALA A 140 18.50 13.65 0.46
C ALA A 140 17.84 14.83 -0.29
N SER A 141 16.55 15.09 -0.06
CA SER A 141 15.84 16.24 -0.65
C SER A 141 16.34 17.55 -0.06
N LEU A 142 16.39 17.67 1.27
CA LEU A 142 16.83 18.87 1.96
C LEU A 142 18.29 19.22 1.64
N ASP A 143 19.17 18.22 1.63
CA ASP A 143 20.60 18.37 1.31
C ASP A 143 20.83 18.99 -0.08
N ARG A 144 19.92 18.74 -1.02
CA ARG A 144 20.04 19.16 -2.42
C ARG A 144 19.14 20.33 -2.79
N PHE A 145 18.10 20.60 -2.01
CA PHE A 145 17.09 21.61 -2.33
C PHE A 145 17.68 23.02 -2.24
N PHE A 146 18.29 23.38 -1.11
CA PHE A 146 18.84 24.72 -0.88
C PHE A 146 19.97 25.07 -1.85
N PRO A 147 20.96 24.19 -2.12
CA PRO A 147 22.02 24.49 -3.07
C PRO A 147 21.47 24.72 -4.49
N LEU A 148 20.53 23.87 -4.94
CA LEU A 148 19.88 24.06 -6.24
C LEU A 148 19.06 25.36 -6.30
N HIS A 149 18.30 25.68 -5.26
CA HIS A 149 17.52 26.92 -5.18
C HIS A 149 18.43 28.14 -5.33
N ARG A 150 19.51 28.20 -4.53
CA ARG A 150 20.47 29.29 -4.56
C ARG A 150 21.11 29.41 -5.94
N ALA A 151 21.53 28.29 -6.52
CA ALA A 151 22.17 28.26 -7.83
C ALA A 151 21.27 28.74 -8.97
N LEU A 152 19.98 28.38 -8.96
CA LEU A 152 19.00 28.83 -9.96
C LEU A 152 18.56 30.28 -9.77
N LYS A 153 18.64 30.81 -8.53
CA LYS A 153 18.29 32.19 -8.20
C LYS A 153 19.44 33.16 -8.52
N ASN A 154 20.68 32.78 -8.21
CA ASN A 154 21.87 33.64 -8.32
C ASN A 154 22.58 33.56 -9.69
N GLN A 155 21.87 33.11 -10.72
CA GLN A 155 22.43 32.92 -12.05
C GLN A 155 22.71 34.26 -12.75
N LYS A 156 23.98 34.62 -12.88
CA LYS A 156 24.41 35.81 -13.65
C LYS A 156 24.45 35.53 -15.15
N VAL A 157 24.23 36.58 -15.95
CA VAL A 157 24.34 36.54 -17.42
C VAL A 157 25.80 36.40 -17.82
N THR A 158 26.65 37.25 -17.27
CA THR A 158 28.09 37.22 -17.54
C THR A 158 28.77 36.07 -16.79
N ARG A 159 29.39 35.14 -17.54
CA ARG A 159 30.17 34.03 -16.98
C ARG A 159 31.64 34.13 -17.33
N HIS A 160 32.49 33.61 -16.44
CA HIS A 160 33.94 33.59 -16.62
C HIS A 160 34.35 32.75 -17.85
N GLU A 161 35.45 33.10 -18.52
CA GLU A 161 35.91 32.41 -19.75
C GLU A 161 36.10 30.91 -19.56
N ARG A 162 36.78 30.51 -18.47
CA ARG A 162 36.96 29.10 -18.09
C ARG A 162 35.64 28.34 -17.96
N PHE A 163 34.55 29.00 -17.55
CA PHE A 163 33.23 28.36 -17.47
C PHE A 163 32.68 28.03 -18.86
N MET A 164 32.80 28.97 -19.81
CA MET A 164 32.30 28.79 -21.17
C MET A 164 33.09 27.73 -21.93
N LYS A 165 34.43 27.76 -21.84
CA LYS A 165 35.31 26.77 -22.49
C LYS A 165 35.06 25.34 -22.02
N LYS A 166 34.64 25.12 -20.78
CA LYS A 166 34.43 23.79 -20.21
C LYS A 166 32.98 23.27 -20.35
N GLN A 167 32.11 23.98 -21.09
CA GLN A 167 30.80 23.44 -21.45
C GLN A 167 30.93 22.39 -22.56
N ARG A 168 30.00 21.43 -22.64
CA ARG A 168 30.03 20.39 -23.70
C ARG A 168 29.98 20.98 -25.10
N LEU A 169 29.11 21.97 -25.32
CA LEU A 169 29.00 22.69 -26.59
C LEU A 169 29.70 24.04 -26.42
N PHE A 170 30.74 24.28 -27.22
CA PHE A 170 31.52 25.52 -27.19
C PHE A 170 32.06 25.87 -28.58
N GLY A 171 32.01 27.15 -28.93
CA GLY A 171 32.61 27.69 -30.15
C GLY A 171 32.99 29.15 -29.99
N THR A 172 33.95 29.59 -30.78
CA THR A 172 34.37 30.99 -30.89
C THR A 172 34.32 31.43 -32.34
N THR A 173 33.94 32.68 -32.58
CA THR A 173 33.91 33.25 -33.92
C THR A 173 34.43 34.68 -33.88
N PRO A 174 35.45 35.05 -34.67
CA PRO A 174 35.89 36.44 -34.77
C PRO A 174 34.73 37.35 -35.18
N THR A 175 34.61 38.51 -34.53
CA THR A 175 33.55 39.48 -34.81
C THR A 175 33.96 40.92 -34.58
N THR A 176 33.63 41.76 -35.56
CA THR A 176 33.65 43.21 -35.43
C THR A 176 32.27 43.77 -35.06
N LYS A 177 31.19 42.99 -35.27
CA LYS A 177 29.78 43.37 -35.09
C LYS A 177 29.11 42.65 -33.91
N GLY A 178 29.86 42.33 -32.86
CA GLY A 178 29.38 41.49 -31.76
C GLY A 178 28.10 41.97 -31.07
N GLU A 179 27.84 43.29 -30.95
CA GLU A 179 26.60 43.78 -30.34
C GLU A 179 25.36 43.60 -31.24
N GLU A 180 25.52 43.76 -32.55
CA GLU A 180 24.47 43.47 -33.54
C GLU A 180 24.15 41.97 -33.55
N GLN A 181 25.19 41.12 -33.50
CA GLN A 181 25.01 39.67 -33.39
C GLN A 181 24.32 39.27 -32.09
N LEU A 182 24.67 39.87 -30.94
CA LEU A 182 23.95 39.64 -29.68
C LEU A 182 22.48 40.06 -29.76
N GLN A 183 22.17 41.15 -30.48
CA GLN A 183 20.79 41.59 -30.68
C GLN A 183 19.99 40.64 -31.58
N LYS A 184 20.58 40.17 -32.68
CA LYS A 184 19.97 39.13 -33.54
C LYS A 184 19.77 37.81 -32.79
N ALA A 185 20.77 37.42 -31.97
CA ALA A 185 20.71 36.22 -31.15
C ALA A 185 19.54 36.30 -30.15
N GLU A 186 19.35 37.46 -29.53
CA GLU A 186 18.24 37.73 -28.62
C GLU A 186 16.87 37.52 -29.29
N GLN A 187 16.69 38.05 -30.51
CA GLN A 187 15.47 37.89 -31.29
C GLN A 187 15.22 36.42 -31.66
N ALA A 188 16.22 35.75 -32.25
CA ALA A 188 16.12 34.34 -32.66
C ALA A 188 15.81 33.41 -31.47
N LEU A 189 16.39 33.66 -30.29
CA LEU A 189 16.15 32.86 -29.10
C LEU A 189 14.77 33.13 -28.48
N LYS A 190 14.27 34.38 -28.54
CA LYS A 190 12.90 34.73 -28.14
C LYS A 190 11.86 34.03 -29.02
N GLU A 191 12.08 33.93 -30.34
CA GLU A 191 11.22 33.16 -31.25
C GLU A 191 11.15 31.68 -30.88
N LYS A 192 12.26 31.11 -30.41
CA LYS A 192 12.32 29.74 -29.85
C LYS A 192 11.77 29.63 -28.43
N LYS A 193 11.12 30.67 -27.90
CA LYS A 193 10.50 30.74 -26.56
C LYS A 193 11.52 30.59 -25.41
N TYR A 194 12.74 31.10 -25.59
CA TYR A 194 13.69 31.23 -24.49
C TYR A 194 13.42 32.51 -23.70
N LYS A 195 13.61 32.45 -22.37
CA LYS A 195 13.74 33.64 -21.54
C LYS A 195 15.17 34.16 -21.67
N VAL A 196 15.33 35.33 -22.24
CA VAL A 196 16.64 35.94 -22.52
C VAL A 196 16.93 37.07 -21.54
N SER A 197 18.14 37.07 -20.99
CA SER A 197 18.69 38.13 -20.14
C SER A 197 20.00 38.63 -20.78
N ARG A 198 20.19 39.95 -20.82
CA ARG A 198 21.36 40.60 -21.42
C ARG A 198 22.08 41.48 -20.40
N GLU A 199 23.40 41.40 -20.40
CA GLU A 199 24.32 42.28 -19.68
C GLU A 199 25.39 42.77 -20.68
N LYS A 200 26.14 43.84 -20.37
CA LYS A 200 27.11 44.46 -21.30
C LYS A 200 28.01 43.40 -21.98
N GLY A 201 27.85 43.21 -23.29
CA GLY A 201 28.59 42.23 -24.08
C GLY A 201 28.29 40.75 -23.80
N ALA A 202 27.22 40.42 -23.08
CA ALA A 202 26.85 39.05 -22.72
C ALA A 202 25.33 38.79 -22.80
N LEU A 203 24.95 37.58 -23.15
CA LEU A 203 23.57 37.12 -23.26
C LEU A 203 23.43 35.73 -22.67
N LEU A 204 22.36 35.52 -21.90
CA LEU A 204 21.96 34.25 -21.34
C LEU A 204 20.53 33.97 -21.77
N ALA A 205 20.31 32.86 -22.46
CA ALA A 205 18.99 32.37 -22.81
C ALA A 205 18.70 31.06 -22.07
N GLU A 206 17.55 31.01 -21.42
CA GLU A 206 17.11 29.83 -20.67
C GLU A 206 15.71 29.37 -21.06
N LYS A 207 15.51 28.05 -21.09
CA LYS A 207 14.20 27.44 -21.34
C LYS A 207 14.02 26.23 -20.43
N GLY A 208 12.81 26.07 -19.88
CA GLY A 208 12.47 24.91 -19.06
C GLY A 208 13.14 24.85 -17.68
N ARG A 209 13.50 25.99 -17.08
CA ARG A 209 14.16 26.05 -15.75
C ARG A 209 13.44 25.22 -14.67
N PHE A 210 12.11 25.19 -14.71
CA PHE A 210 11.30 24.46 -13.74
C PHE A 210 11.54 22.95 -13.75
N SER A 211 12.01 22.36 -14.85
CA SER A 211 12.22 20.90 -14.94
C SER A 211 13.25 20.39 -13.93
N ARG A 212 14.12 21.27 -13.40
CA ARG A 212 15.10 20.94 -12.35
C ARG A 212 14.44 20.58 -11.02
N TRP A 213 13.20 21.01 -10.79
CA TRP A 213 12.44 20.71 -9.58
C TRP A 213 11.70 19.36 -9.63
N GLY A 214 11.65 18.69 -10.80
CA GLY A 214 10.89 17.44 -10.98
C GLY A 214 11.17 16.37 -9.92
N PRO A 215 12.44 16.03 -9.61
CA PRO A 215 12.75 15.05 -8.56
C PRO A 215 12.22 15.42 -7.17
N TYR A 216 12.14 16.71 -6.83
CA TYR A 216 11.66 17.18 -5.54
C TYR A 216 10.14 17.10 -5.45
N VAL A 217 9.44 17.45 -6.54
CA VAL A 217 7.99 17.24 -6.65
C VAL A 217 7.66 15.75 -6.51
N ASN A 218 8.46 14.89 -7.15
CA ASN A 218 8.34 13.44 -7.03
C ASN A 218 8.49 12.96 -5.58
N HIS A 219 9.52 13.45 -4.87
CA HIS A 219 9.75 13.12 -3.47
C HIS A 219 8.63 13.62 -2.55
N ILE A 220 8.06 14.81 -2.81
CA ILE A 220 6.90 15.31 -2.06
C ILE A 220 5.70 14.37 -2.25
N GLY A 221 5.40 13.96 -3.48
CA GLY A 221 4.31 13.02 -3.76
C GLY A 221 4.50 11.69 -3.02
N LEU A 222 5.71 11.13 -3.07
CA LEU A 222 6.06 9.93 -2.32
C LEU A 222 5.93 10.13 -0.80
N MET A 223 6.33 11.29 -0.28
CA MET A 223 6.21 11.61 1.14
C MET A 223 4.74 11.68 1.59
N VAL A 224 3.87 12.29 0.78
CA VAL A 224 2.42 12.35 1.07
C VAL A 224 1.82 10.93 1.11
N VAL A 225 2.22 10.04 0.20
CA VAL A 225 1.82 8.63 0.22
C VAL A 225 2.30 7.91 1.50
N LEU A 226 3.55 8.12 1.91
CA LEU A 226 4.08 7.54 3.13
C LEU A 226 3.35 8.07 4.38
N ILE A 227 3.06 9.36 4.43
CA ILE A 227 2.27 9.97 5.52
C ILE A 227 0.86 9.36 5.55
N ALA A 228 0.21 9.16 4.41
CA ALA A 228 -1.10 8.51 4.34
C ALA A 228 -1.06 7.09 4.93
N ALA A 229 -0.01 6.32 4.65
CA ALA A 229 0.19 5.00 5.24
C ALA A 229 0.39 5.08 6.76
N VAL A 230 1.17 6.03 7.26
CA VAL A 230 1.37 6.25 8.71
C VAL A 230 0.07 6.67 9.39
N LEU A 231 -0.75 7.51 8.75
CA LEU A 231 -2.04 7.95 9.28
C LEU A 231 -3.00 6.78 9.54
N ARG A 232 -2.87 5.65 8.84
CA ARG A 232 -3.70 4.45 9.09
C ARG A 232 -3.45 3.81 10.46
N PHE A 233 -2.33 4.08 11.10
CA PHE A 233 -2.05 3.61 12.47
C PHE A 233 -2.71 4.49 13.53
N ILE A 234 -3.23 5.67 13.16
CA ILE A 234 -3.96 6.52 14.10
C ILE A 234 -5.36 5.94 14.30
N PRO A 235 -5.80 5.69 15.55
CA PRO A 235 -7.13 5.18 15.84
C PRO A 235 -8.23 6.01 15.17
N GLY A 236 -9.16 5.33 14.48
CA GLY A 236 -10.30 5.96 13.79
C GLY A 236 -10.03 6.48 12.38
N MET A 237 -8.77 6.59 11.95
CA MET A 237 -8.43 6.96 10.56
C MET A 237 -8.63 5.80 9.56
N TYR A 238 -8.44 4.58 10.05
CA TYR A 238 -8.54 3.36 9.28
C TYR A 238 -9.16 2.24 10.11
N VAL A 239 -10.15 1.57 9.54
CA VAL A 239 -10.78 0.34 10.06
C VAL A 239 -10.93 -0.60 8.88
N ASN A 240 -10.53 -1.86 9.07
CA ASN A 240 -10.73 -2.92 8.10
C ASN A 240 -10.80 -4.26 8.83
N GLU A 241 -11.97 -4.56 9.37
CA GLU A 241 -12.21 -5.70 10.25
C GLU A 241 -13.23 -6.65 9.63
N THR A 242 -12.96 -7.96 9.75
CA THR A 242 -13.85 -9.00 9.24
C THR A 242 -14.78 -9.49 10.35
N MET A 243 -16.02 -9.78 10.02
CA MET A 243 -16.97 -10.42 10.93
C MET A 243 -17.81 -11.47 10.21
N TRP A 244 -18.15 -12.53 10.94
CA TRP A 244 -19.09 -13.55 10.48
C TRP A 244 -20.39 -13.43 11.27
N ILE A 245 -21.52 -13.33 10.58
CA ILE A 245 -22.84 -13.16 11.19
C ILE A 245 -23.87 -14.12 10.58
N ARG A 246 -24.50 -14.92 11.43
CA ARG A 246 -25.52 -15.90 11.02
C ARG A 246 -26.87 -15.24 10.81
N GLU A 247 -27.73 -15.84 10.00
CA GLU A 247 -29.12 -15.41 9.88
C GLU A 247 -29.82 -15.40 11.26
N GLY A 248 -30.58 -14.36 11.55
CA GLY A 248 -31.22 -14.06 12.83
C GLY A 248 -30.29 -13.63 13.97
N GLU A 249 -28.97 -13.55 13.75
CA GLU A 249 -28.00 -13.13 14.76
C GLU A 249 -27.80 -11.61 14.75
N THR A 250 -27.55 -11.02 15.92
CA THR A 250 -27.19 -9.60 16.09
C THR A 250 -25.81 -9.48 16.71
N LYS A 251 -24.92 -8.71 16.09
CA LYS A 251 -23.55 -8.47 16.59
C LYS A 251 -23.17 -7.00 16.53
N ALA A 252 -22.27 -6.60 17.43
CA ALA A 252 -21.61 -5.31 17.33
C ALA A 252 -20.73 -5.28 16.07
N LEU A 253 -20.70 -4.13 15.38
CA LEU A 253 -19.83 -3.92 14.24
C LEU A 253 -18.40 -3.66 14.75
N PRO A 254 -17.40 -4.49 14.38
CA PRO A 254 -16.03 -4.31 14.82
C PRO A 254 -15.47 -2.95 14.35
N GLY A 255 -14.56 -2.37 15.14
CA GLY A 255 -13.98 -1.05 14.86
C GLY A 255 -14.91 0.15 15.07
N THR A 256 -16.14 -0.08 15.57
CA THR A 256 -17.08 0.98 15.97
C THR A 256 -17.14 1.21 17.48
N HIS A 257 -16.31 0.52 18.28
CA HIS A 257 -16.31 0.60 19.75
C HIS A 257 -17.71 0.38 20.38
N ASN A 258 -18.47 -0.57 19.83
CA ASN A 258 -19.85 -0.89 20.23
C ASN A 258 -20.88 0.24 20.01
N GLU A 259 -20.59 1.21 19.15
CA GLU A 259 -21.56 2.25 18.80
C GLU A 259 -22.64 1.77 17.82
N TYR A 260 -22.36 0.73 17.04
CA TYR A 260 -23.28 0.20 16.03
C TYR A 260 -23.38 -1.31 16.08
N TYR A 261 -24.60 -1.81 15.84
CA TYR A 261 -24.92 -3.23 15.80
C TYR A 261 -25.62 -3.56 14.49
N ILE A 262 -25.43 -4.77 14.00
CA ILE A 262 -26.06 -5.26 12.78
C ILE A 262 -26.74 -6.59 13.06
N THR A 263 -27.96 -6.74 12.55
CA THR A 263 -28.67 -8.02 12.50
C THR A 263 -28.69 -8.50 11.07
N ASN A 264 -28.31 -9.75 10.84
CA ASN A 264 -28.46 -10.40 9.54
C ASN A 264 -29.79 -11.15 9.51
N HIS A 265 -30.73 -10.75 8.66
CA HIS A 265 -32.03 -11.42 8.56
C HIS A 265 -32.00 -12.58 7.59
N LYS A 266 -31.32 -12.40 6.45
CA LYS A 266 -31.32 -13.38 5.36
C LYS A 266 -30.09 -13.20 4.46
N PHE A 267 -29.45 -14.31 4.13
CA PHE A 267 -28.47 -14.39 3.07
C PHE A 267 -29.11 -14.93 1.78
N ILE A 268 -28.77 -14.33 0.65
CA ILE A 268 -29.30 -14.69 -0.66
C ILE A 268 -28.13 -14.94 -1.60
N LEU A 269 -28.01 -16.18 -2.08
CA LEU A 269 -27.08 -16.56 -3.13
C LEU A 269 -27.84 -16.70 -4.45
N THR A 270 -27.42 -15.93 -5.46
CA THR A 270 -27.94 -16.04 -6.83
C THR A 270 -26.91 -16.72 -7.70
N THR A 271 -27.31 -17.73 -8.46
CA THR A 271 -26.45 -18.46 -9.40
C THR A 271 -26.87 -18.18 -10.84
N TYR A 272 -25.96 -18.39 -11.79
CA TYR A 272 -26.29 -18.34 -13.21
C TYR A 272 -27.22 -19.48 -13.60
N ASN A 273 -28.06 -19.22 -14.59
CA ASN A 273 -28.95 -20.26 -15.11
C ASN A 273 -28.13 -21.36 -15.79
N LYS A 274 -28.53 -22.63 -15.61
CA LYS A 274 -27.83 -23.80 -16.18
C LYS A 274 -27.80 -23.78 -17.72
N GLN A 275 -28.70 -23.06 -18.36
CA GLN A 275 -28.74 -22.91 -19.83
C GLN A 275 -27.98 -21.69 -20.36
N ASP A 276 -27.29 -20.92 -19.51
CA ASP A 276 -26.51 -19.77 -19.95
C ASP A 276 -25.38 -20.21 -20.89
N PRO A 277 -25.38 -19.78 -22.17
CA PRO A 277 -24.41 -20.25 -23.17
C PRO A 277 -22.97 -19.87 -22.81
N GLN A 278 -22.76 -18.78 -22.06
CA GLN A 278 -21.43 -18.33 -21.65
C GLN A 278 -20.83 -19.22 -20.54
N TYR A 279 -21.67 -19.78 -19.68
CA TYR A 279 -21.24 -20.50 -18.47
C TYR A 279 -21.56 -21.99 -18.48
N LYS A 280 -22.19 -22.49 -19.54
CA LYS A 280 -22.66 -23.88 -19.67
C LYS A 280 -21.59 -24.93 -19.40
N GLN A 281 -20.37 -24.71 -19.89
CA GLN A 281 -19.26 -25.65 -19.69
C GLN A 281 -18.79 -25.65 -18.23
N ALA A 282 -18.54 -24.48 -17.65
CA ALA A 282 -18.10 -24.36 -16.26
C ALA A 282 -19.19 -24.81 -15.25
N ILE A 283 -20.48 -24.65 -15.58
CA ILE A 283 -21.60 -25.18 -14.79
C ILE A 283 -21.64 -26.72 -14.85
N LYS A 284 -21.32 -27.33 -16.01
CA LYS A 284 -21.23 -28.80 -16.11
C LYS A 284 -20.07 -29.37 -15.29
N GLU A 285 -18.94 -28.68 -15.26
CA GLU A 285 -17.74 -29.14 -14.54
C GLU A 285 -17.83 -28.89 -13.03
N ASN A 286 -18.35 -27.73 -12.60
CA ASN A 286 -18.33 -27.29 -11.20
C ASN A 286 -19.73 -27.20 -10.54
N GLY A 287 -20.77 -27.67 -11.22
CA GLY A 287 -22.15 -27.70 -10.73
C GLY A 287 -22.92 -26.38 -10.87
N SER A 288 -22.57 -25.36 -10.07
CA SER A 288 -23.26 -24.06 -10.09
C SER A 288 -22.29 -22.91 -9.98
N ILE A 289 -22.45 -21.88 -10.83
CA ILE A 289 -21.62 -20.68 -10.78
C ILE A 289 -22.38 -19.56 -10.08
N VAL A 290 -21.72 -18.97 -9.08
CA VAL A 290 -22.25 -17.84 -8.32
C VAL A 290 -22.28 -16.59 -9.18
N LYS A 291 -23.44 -15.95 -9.25
CA LYS A 291 -23.65 -14.66 -9.93
C LYS A 291 -23.51 -13.50 -8.96
N SER A 292 -24.14 -13.60 -7.79
CA SER A 292 -24.10 -12.58 -6.75
C SER A 292 -24.49 -13.15 -5.41
N TYR A 293 -24.01 -12.53 -4.34
CA TYR A 293 -24.42 -12.80 -2.97
C TYR A 293 -24.87 -11.51 -2.29
N GLN A 294 -25.87 -11.61 -1.43
CA GLN A 294 -26.52 -10.50 -0.75
C GLN A 294 -26.86 -10.86 0.69
N SER A 295 -26.78 -9.88 1.58
CA SER A 295 -27.29 -9.98 2.96
C SER A 295 -28.31 -8.89 3.24
N ASP A 296 -29.50 -9.30 3.64
CA ASP A 296 -30.54 -8.40 4.12
C ASP A 296 -30.31 -8.14 5.61
N VAL A 297 -30.03 -6.89 5.95
CA VAL A 297 -29.57 -6.50 7.28
C VAL A 297 -30.37 -5.35 7.86
N THR A 298 -30.38 -5.24 9.18
CA THR A 298 -30.83 -4.03 9.88
C THR A 298 -29.69 -3.46 10.70
N LEU A 299 -29.43 -2.17 10.55
CA LEU A 299 -28.48 -1.41 11.34
C LEU A 299 -29.15 -0.83 12.58
N PHE A 300 -28.48 -0.93 13.72
CA PHE A 300 -28.94 -0.44 15.01
C PHE A 300 -27.89 0.43 15.69
N LYS A 301 -28.36 1.27 16.62
CA LYS A 301 -27.55 2.04 17.56
C LYS A 301 -28.06 1.81 18.99
N PRO A 302 -27.18 1.64 20.00
CA PRO A 302 -27.61 1.53 21.39
C PRO A 302 -28.37 2.77 21.88
N GLU A 303 -29.43 2.57 22.66
CA GLU A 303 -30.11 3.61 23.42
C GLU A 303 -29.54 3.71 24.84
N GLY A 304 -29.09 4.92 25.22
CA GLY A 304 -28.58 5.20 26.56
C GLY A 304 -27.17 4.66 26.83
N GLN A 305 -26.68 4.88 28.05
CA GLN A 305 -25.45 4.26 28.53
C GLN A 305 -25.78 2.83 28.99
N SER A 306 -25.31 1.83 28.25
CA SER A 306 -25.38 0.44 28.69
C SER A 306 -24.26 0.15 29.66
N VAL A 307 -24.58 -0.51 30.77
CA VAL A 307 -23.60 -1.00 31.74
C VAL A 307 -22.76 -2.11 31.07
N LEU A 308 -21.46 -2.17 31.35
CA LEU A 308 -20.57 -3.23 30.86
C LEU A 308 -21.16 -4.62 31.20
N GLY A 309 -21.44 -5.43 30.17
CA GLY A 309 -21.99 -6.78 30.30
C GLY A 309 -23.51 -6.91 30.16
N ALA A 310 -24.27 -5.82 30.15
CA ALA A 310 -25.71 -5.87 29.88
C ALA A 310 -25.99 -5.92 28.37
N THR A 311 -27.05 -6.61 27.94
CA THR A 311 -27.53 -6.56 26.56
C THR A 311 -28.08 -5.16 26.26
N PRO A 312 -27.49 -4.41 25.31
CA PRO A 312 -27.90 -3.04 25.05
C PRO A 312 -29.30 -3.01 24.46
N LYS A 313 -30.10 -2.03 24.87
CA LYS A 313 -31.36 -1.74 24.18
C LYS A 313 -31.01 -1.09 22.84
N LEU A 314 -31.45 -1.70 21.73
CA LEU A 314 -31.07 -1.28 20.38
C LEU A 314 -32.19 -0.47 19.72
N LYS A 315 -31.87 0.74 19.25
CA LYS A 315 -32.72 1.52 18.35
C LYS A 315 -32.40 1.18 16.90
N LYS A 316 -33.43 0.76 16.16
CA LYS A 316 -33.33 0.54 14.71
C LYS A 316 -33.01 1.86 14.02
N LEU A 317 -31.98 1.86 13.17
CA LEU A 317 -31.61 2.99 12.32
C LEU A 317 -32.20 2.83 10.92
N ARG A 318 -31.88 1.74 10.20
CA ARG A 318 -32.49 1.39 8.91
C ARG A 318 -32.32 -0.07 8.57
N ASP A 319 -33.15 -0.54 7.64
CA ASP A 319 -32.92 -1.79 6.89
C ASP A 319 -32.09 -1.49 5.65
N ASP A 320 -31.27 -2.45 5.23
CA ASP A 320 -30.42 -2.32 4.05
C ASP A 320 -30.15 -3.69 3.40
N GLN A 321 -29.69 -3.67 2.16
CA GLN A 321 -29.30 -4.86 1.41
C GLN A 321 -27.84 -4.72 0.99
N ILE A 322 -26.95 -5.46 1.65
CA ILE A 322 -25.52 -5.46 1.30
C ILE A 322 -25.33 -6.42 0.14
N LYS A 323 -24.92 -5.90 -1.03
CA LYS A 323 -24.67 -6.72 -2.24
C LYS A 323 -23.22 -6.56 -2.69
N VAL A 324 -22.77 -7.46 -3.57
CA VAL A 324 -21.49 -7.31 -4.26
C VAL A 324 -21.42 -5.92 -4.91
N ASN A 325 -20.38 -5.15 -4.60
CA ASN A 325 -20.18 -3.76 -5.06
C ASN A 325 -21.25 -2.74 -4.60
N SER A 326 -22.11 -3.07 -3.64
CA SER A 326 -23.08 -2.14 -3.05
C SER A 326 -23.05 -2.29 -1.52
N PRO A 327 -22.11 -1.60 -0.84
CA PRO A 327 -21.96 -1.68 0.61
C PRO A 327 -23.06 -0.92 1.36
N LEU A 328 -23.28 -1.32 2.60
CA LEU A 328 -24.03 -0.52 3.57
C LEU A 328 -23.15 0.64 4.06
N GLU A 329 -23.54 1.89 3.80
CA GLU A 329 -22.76 3.08 4.18
C GLU A 329 -23.39 3.91 5.29
N PHE A 330 -22.68 4.14 6.39
CA PHE A 330 -23.18 4.96 7.52
C PHE A 330 -22.03 5.57 8.32
N ALA A 331 -22.16 6.83 8.77
CA ALA A 331 -21.18 7.48 9.66
C ALA A 331 -19.69 7.35 9.21
N GLY A 332 -19.44 7.32 7.89
CA GLY A 332 -18.09 7.12 7.32
C GLY A 332 -17.60 5.66 7.26
N TYR A 333 -18.38 4.70 7.75
CA TYR A 333 -18.18 3.27 7.60
C TYR A 333 -18.88 2.73 6.36
N GLN A 334 -18.30 1.68 5.79
CA GLN A 334 -18.83 0.88 4.70
C GLN A 334 -18.78 -0.59 5.13
N VAL A 335 -19.89 -1.31 5.03
CA VAL A 335 -19.94 -2.74 5.33
C VAL A 335 -20.15 -3.49 4.01
N PHE A 336 -19.16 -4.29 3.65
CA PHE A 336 -19.15 -5.07 2.43
C PHE A 336 -19.50 -6.51 2.74
N GLN A 337 -20.33 -7.12 1.90
CA GLN A 337 -20.44 -8.57 1.83
C GLN A 337 -19.21 -9.07 1.08
N ALA A 338 -18.37 -9.86 1.74
CA ALA A 338 -17.08 -10.31 1.19
C ALA A 338 -17.02 -11.83 1.00
N ASP A 339 -17.67 -12.59 1.87
CA ASP A 339 -17.61 -14.06 1.85
C ASP A 339 -18.90 -14.67 2.44
N TYR A 340 -19.09 -15.98 2.35
CA TYR A 340 -20.27 -16.66 2.91
C TYR A 340 -20.03 -18.13 3.26
N ARG A 341 -20.85 -18.67 4.16
CA ARG A 341 -20.95 -20.10 4.44
C ARG A 341 -22.41 -20.52 4.34
N LEU A 342 -22.67 -21.58 3.58
CA LEU A 342 -24.02 -22.10 3.42
C LEU A 342 -24.26 -23.24 4.40
N ASN A 343 -25.51 -23.34 4.85
CA ASN A 343 -26.01 -24.50 5.58
C ASN A 343 -25.23 -24.87 6.85
N GLU A 344 -24.76 -23.88 7.63
CA GLU A 344 -24.11 -24.13 8.92
C GLU A 344 -25.14 -24.72 9.90
N LEU A 345 -24.78 -25.79 10.63
CA LEU A 345 -25.70 -26.48 11.54
C LEU A 345 -26.15 -25.52 12.65
N TYR A 346 -27.46 -25.37 12.84
CA TYR A 346 -28.03 -24.42 13.81
C TYR A 346 -28.85 -25.12 14.91
N LYS A 347 -29.78 -26.01 14.52
CA LYS A 347 -30.55 -26.81 15.46
C LYS A 347 -30.59 -28.26 15.04
N MET A 348 -30.63 -29.14 16.03
CA MET A 348 -30.94 -30.55 15.82
C MET A 348 -32.24 -30.90 16.51
N ASN A 349 -33.12 -31.53 15.75
CA ASN A 349 -34.45 -31.92 16.17
C ASN A 349 -34.45 -33.41 16.49
N PHE A 350 -34.93 -33.77 17.66
CA PHE A 350 -35.04 -35.15 18.13
C PHE A 350 -36.48 -35.45 18.52
N THR A 351 -36.85 -36.72 18.38
CA THR A 351 -38.16 -37.24 18.78
C THR A 351 -37.97 -38.36 19.79
N LEU A 352 -38.68 -38.28 20.91
CA LEU A 352 -38.68 -39.32 21.92
C LEU A 352 -39.67 -40.43 21.51
N THR A 353 -39.18 -41.65 21.37
CA THR A 353 -39.97 -42.80 20.89
C THR A 353 -39.81 -44.00 21.83
N ASP A 354 -40.91 -44.71 22.12
CA ASP A 354 -40.86 -46.04 22.75
C ASP A 354 -40.36 -47.08 21.77
N GLN A 355 -39.43 -47.93 22.17
CA GLN A 355 -39.01 -49.08 21.36
C GLN A 355 -40.06 -50.20 21.33
N SER A 356 -40.86 -50.36 22.39
CA SER A 356 -41.83 -51.45 22.54
C SER A 356 -43.12 -51.20 21.75
N GLU A 357 -43.65 -49.97 21.80
CA GLU A 357 -44.92 -49.59 21.15
C GLU A 357 -44.74 -48.75 19.87
N LYS A 358 -43.52 -48.33 19.52
CA LYS A 358 -43.21 -47.36 18.44
C LYS A 358 -44.00 -46.04 18.53
N LYS A 359 -44.44 -45.67 19.74
CA LYS A 359 -45.22 -44.47 20.00
C LYS A 359 -44.29 -43.28 20.28
N THR A 360 -44.64 -42.11 19.73
CA THR A 360 -43.88 -40.87 19.89
C THR A 360 -44.47 -40.02 21.03
N PHE A 361 -43.61 -39.55 21.94
CA PHE A 361 -44.01 -38.83 23.16
C PHE A 361 -43.58 -37.36 23.20
N GLY A 362 -42.97 -36.84 22.13
CA GLY A 362 -42.64 -35.43 22.02
C GLY A 362 -41.46 -35.15 21.09
N LYS A 363 -41.31 -33.89 20.71
CA LYS A 363 -40.18 -33.38 19.91
C LYS A 363 -39.40 -32.39 20.75
N LEU A 364 -38.08 -32.46 20.68
CA LEU A 364 -37.17 -31.45 21.24
C LEU A 364 -36.24 -30.91 20.16
N SER A 365 -35.93 -29.63 20.27
CA SER A 365 -35.01 -28.93 19.35
C SER A 365 -33.86 -28.35 20.16
N VAL A 366 -32.66 -28.90 19.97
CA VAL A 366 -31.44 -28.42 20.62
C VAL A 366 -30.79 -27.35 19.73
N ASN A 367 -30.57 -26.16 20.29
CA ASN A 367 -29.76 -25.11 19.65
C ASN A 367 -28.28 -25.43 19.87
N LEU A 368 -27.51 -25.53 18.79
CA LEU A 368 -26.12 -26.00 18.81
C LEU A 368 -25.11 -24.98 19.34
N TYR A 369 -25.49 -23.69 19.42
CA TYR A 369 -24.64 -22.63 19.96
C TYR A 369 -25.03 -22.18 21.36
N ASN A 370 -26.29 -22.40 21.74
CA ASN A 370 -26.80 -22.08 23.07
C ASN A 370 -27.82 -23.14 23.51
N PRO A 371 -27.37 -24.37 23.79
CA PRO A 371 -28.26 -25.46 24.18
C PRO A 371 -28.84 -25.20 25.57
N LYS A 372 -30.11 -25.55 25.78
CA LYS A 372 -30.73 -25.57 27.11
C LYS A 372 -30.35 -26.87 27.82
N GLU A 373 -30.23 -26.80 29.15
CA GLU A 373 -29.99 -27.98 29.97
C GLU A 373 -31.25 -28.87 30.06
N ASN A 374 -32.44 -28.29 30.17
CA ASN A 374 -33.68 -29.05 30.40
C ASN A 374 -34.73 -28.77 29.31
N TYR A 375 -35.35 -29.84 28.81
CA TYR A 375 -36.44 -29.83 27.84
C TYR A 375 -37.64 -30.57 28.42
N ASP A 376 -38.75 -29.85 28.59
CA ASP A 376 -40.02 -30.44 29.01
C ASP A 376 -40.83 -30.83 27.77
N LEU A 377 -41.19 -32.11 27.65
CA LEU A 377 -41.98 -32.66 26.55
C LEU A 377 -43.48 -32.73 26.88
N GLY A 378 -43.87 -32.30 28.09
CA GLY A 378 -45.24 -32.39 28.57
C GLY A 378 -45.57 -33.78 29.14
N HIS A 379 -46.71 -33.88 29.84
CA HIS A 379 -47.22 -35.13 30.41
C HIS A 379 -46.22 -35.91 31.29
N GLY A 380 -45.29 -35.21 31.95
CA GLY A 380 -44.29 -35.80 32.84
C GLY A 380 -43.02 -36.32 32.15
N TYR A 381 -42.89 -36.20 30.83
CA TYR A 381 -41.70 -36.56 30.08
C TYR A 381 -40.70 -35.39 30.06
N LYS A 382 -39.48 -35.61 30.58
CA LYS A 382 -38.42 -34.60 30.61
C LYS A 382 -37.14 -35.16 30.02
N VAL A 383 -36.42 -34.33 29.28
CA VAL A 383 -35.11 -34.65 28.73
C VAL A 383 -34.11 -33.62 29.26
N LYS A 384 -33.09 -34.10 29.96
CA LYS A 384 -31.96 -33.29 30.41
C LYS A 384 -30.78 -33.54 29.47
N LEU A 385 -30.15 -32.48 28.99
CA LEU A 385 -28.90 -32.54 28.24
C LEU A 385 -27.74 -32.49 29.24
N THR A 386 -27.01 -33.60 29.33
CA THR A 386 -25.94 -33.79 30.32
C THR A 386 -24.58 -33.42 29.74
N TYR A 387 -24.31 -33.80 28.49
CA TYR A 387 -23.10 -33.41 27.76
C TYR A 387 -23.40 -33.07 26.31
N TYR A 388 -22.66 -32.09 25.79
CA TYR A 388 -22.71 -31.66 24.39
C TYR A 388 -21.30 -31.53 23.84
N PHE A 389 -21.03 -32.22 22.73
CA PHE A 389 -19.75 -32.21 22.03
C PHE A 389 -19.98 -31.64 20.62
N PRO A 390 -19.66 -30.37 20.34
CA PRO A 390 -19.92 -29.73 19.05
C PRO A 390 -19.17 -30.36 17.86
N ASP A 391 -17.93 -30.82 18.06
CA ASP A 391 -17.12 -31.49 17.05
C ASP A 391 -16.54 -32.80 17.60
N PHE A 392 -17.44 -33.77 17.74
CA PHE A 392 -17.21 -35.02 18.48
C PHE A 392 -16.12 -35.90 17.87
N TYR A 393 -15.22 -36.40 18.73
CA TYR A 393 -14.29 -37.49 18.45
C TYR A 393 -13.98 -38.27 19.73
N PHE A 394 -13.37 -39.45 19.58
CA PHE A 394 -12.80 -40.20 20.70
C PHE A 394 -11.30 -39.88 20.82
N ASP A 395 -10.84 -39.56 22.02
CA ASP A 395 -9.42 -39.34 22.29
C ASP A 395 -8.63 -40.67 22.39
N ASP A 396 -7.32 -40.58 22.63
CA ASP A 396 -6.43 -41.74 22.71
C ASP A 396 -6.77 -42.69 23.88
N ASN A 397 -7.51 -42.21 24.88
CA ASN A 397 -8.00 -43.01 26.01
C ASN A 397 -9.39 -43.62 25.75
N GLY A 398 -10.02 -43.28 24.62
CA GLY A 398 -11.38 -43.71 24.27
C GLY A 398 -12.49 -42.86 24.90
N ASP A 399 -12.15 -41.74 25.52
CA ASP A 399 -13.12 -40.82 26.13
C ASP A 399 -13.71 -39.86 25.08
N PRO A 400 -14.99 -39.44 25.23
CA PRO A 400 -15.62 -38.50 24.32
C PRO A 400 -15.05 -37.08 24.49
N ALA A 401 -14.55 -36.49 23.40
CA ALA A 401 -13.98 -35.15 23.38
C ALA A 401 -14.50 -34.32 22.18
N THR A 402 -14.19 -33.01 22.17
CA THR A 402 -14.54 -32.10 21.07
C THR A 402 -13.30 -31.43 20.48
N LYS A 403 -13.20 -31.36 19.15
CA LYS A 403 -12.07 -30.72 18.46
C LYS A 403 -12.18 -29.20 18.41
N SER A 404 -13.41 -28.69 18.33
CA SER A 404 -13.73 -27.28 18.13
C SER A 404 -15.06 -26.95 18.78
N ASP A 405 -15.27 -25.69 19.12
CA ASP A 405 -16.57 -25.16 19.57
C ASP A 405 -17.56 -24.95 18.40
N THR A 406 -17.12 -25.11 17.15
CA THR A 406 -17.99 -25.04 15.98
C THR A 406 -18.70 -26.39 15.78
N PRO A 407 -20.03 -26.42 15.63
CA PRO A 407 -20.78 -27.66 15.55
C PRO A 407 -20.62 -28.34 14.18
N ASN A 408 -19.46 -28.95 13.91
CA ASN A 408 -19.18 -29.67 12.66
C ASN A 408 -19.68 -31.12 12.72
N ASN A 409 -19.58 -31.75 13.89
CA ASN A 409 -19.98 -33.13 14.13
C ASN A 409 -20.60 -33.27 15.54
N PRO A 410 -21.76 -32.65 15.80
CA PRO A 410 -22.31 -32.61 17.15
C PRO A 410 -22.78 -33.97 17.67
N ALA A 411 -22.50 -34.23 18.96
CA ALA A 411 -22.99 -35.38 19.71
C ALA A 411 -23.51 -34.95 21.10
N PHE A 412 -24.48 -35.72 21.63
CA PHE A 412 -25.22 -35.39 22.84
C PHE A 412 -25.36 -36.60 23.75
N ILE A 413 -25.27 -36.37 25.06
CA ILE A 413 -25.70 -37.31 26.09
C ILE A 413 -26.93 -36.70 26.75
N PHE A 414 -28.06 -37.40 26.68
CA PHE A 414 -29.32 -37.01 27.29
C PHE A 414 -29.70 -37.96 28.41
N ASP A 415 -30.25 -37.43 29.50
CA ASP A 415 -30.95 -38.22 30.51
C ASP A 415 -32.46 -38.00 30.34
N VAL A 416 -33.18 -39.08 30.06
CA VAL A 416 -34.62 -39.08 29.81
C VAL A 416 -35.35 -39.52 31.07
N THR A 417 -36.20 -38.68 31.63
CA THR A 417 -37.09 -39.03 32.75
C THR A 417 -38.51 -39.20 32.23
N THR A 418 -39.12 -40.36 32.49
CA THR A 418 -40.51 -40.67 32.12
C THR A 418 -41.33 -40.99 33.37
N PRO A 419 -42.68 -40.84 33.33
CA PRO A 419 -43.54 -41.15 34.48
C PRO A 419 -43.36 -42.58 35.03
N ASP A 420 -43.09 -43.54 34.14
CA ASP A 420 -42.93 -44.95 34.48
C ASP A 420 -41.52 -45.30 34.97
N LYS A 421 -40.52 -44.43 34.69
CA LYS A 421 -39.11 -44.60 35.08
C LYS A 421 -38.54 -43.30 35.67
N PRO A 422 -38.87 -42.98 36.95
CA PRO A 422 -38.45 -41.74 37.60
C PRO A 422 -36.94 -41.68 37.91
N LYS A 423 -36.20 -42.79 37.81
CA LYS A 423 -34.73 -42.82 37.96
C LYS A 423 -33.97 -42.40 36.68
N GLY A 424 -34.67 -42.24 35.56
CA GLY A 424 -34.10 -41.80 34.29
C GLY A 424 -33.40 -42.90 33.47
N GLU A 425 -33.39 -42.74 32.15
CA GLU A 425 -32.63 -43.55 31.20
C GLU A 425 -31.65 -42.66 30.41
N THR A 426 -30.37 -43.00 30.37
CA THR A 426 -29.37 -42.22 29.62
C THR A 426 -29.34 -42.64 28.16
N SER A 427 -29.58 -41.71 27.25
CA SER A 427 -29.57 -41.88 25.80
C SER A 427 -28.45 -41.07 25.17
N PHE A 428 -27.57 -41.72 24.42
CA PHE A 428 -26.56 -41.04 23.60
C PHE A 428 -27.02 -40.93 22.16
N VAL A 429 -26.79 -39.76 21.58
CA VAL A 429 -27.20 -39.49 20.21
C VAL A 429 -26.08 -38.73 19.49
N ALA A 430 -25.58 -39.31 18.41
CA ALA A 430 -24.65 -38.67 17.49
C ALA A 430 -25.20 -38.72 16.06
N ILE A 431 -24.83 -37.75 15.20
CA ILE A 431 -25.35 -37.59 13.81
C ILE A 431 -25.31 -38.89 12.99
N LYS A 432 -24.37 -39.80 13.25
CA LYS A 432 -24.20 -41.06 12.50
C LYS A 432 -24.41 -42.34 13.33
N THR A 433 -24.72 -42.21 14.62
CA THR A 433 -24.82 -43.37 15.53
C THR A 433 -25.91 -43.12 16.56
N ASN A 434 -27.08 -43.72 16.33
CA ASN A 434 -28.14 -43.83 17.35
C ASN A 434 -27.92 -45.14 18.12
N GLN A 435 -26.89 -45.24 18.97
CA GLN A 435 -26.70 -46.38 19.86
C GLN A 435 -27.09 -45.98 21.28
N ALA A 436 -27.96 -46.77 21.92
CA ALA A 436 -28.21 -46.63 23.35
C ALA A 436 -26.95 -47.09 24.10
N ILE A 437 -26.41 -46.26 25.00
CA ILE A 437 -25.25 -46.65 25.83
C ILE A 437 -25.64 -47.77 26.81
N SER A 438 -26.91 -47.83 27.22
CA SER A 438 -27.45 -48.88 28.08
C SER A 438 -28.25 -49.91 27.28
N LYS A 439 -27.99 -51.20 27.53
CA LYS A 439 -28.61 -52.34 26.81
C LYS A 439 -30.12 -52.52 27.10
N ASP A 440 -30.68 -51.82 28.08
CA ASP A 440 -32.07 -52.00 28.58
C ASP A 440 -32.99 -50.76 28.44
N ASN A 441 -32.62 -49.75 27.64
CA ASN A 441 -33.44 -48.54 27.51
C ASN A 441 -34.71 -48.77 26.68
N GLN A 442 -35.88 -48.52 27.29
CA GLN A 442 -37.19 -48.59 26.63
C GLN A 442 -37.43 -47.35 25.75
N TYR A 443 -36.96 -46.18 26.18
CA TYR A 443 -37.16 -44.91 25.49
C TYR A 443 -35.89 -44.50 24.73
N LYS A 444 -36.04 -44.08 23.47
CA LYS A 444 -34.92 -43.65 22.63
C LYS A 444 -35.19 -42.30 21.98
N LEU A 445 -34.18 -41.42 22.05
CA LEU A 445 -34.17 -40.21 21.24
C LEU A 445 -33.71 -40.56 19.83
N THR A 446 -34.59 -40.29 18.87
CA THR A 446 -34.36 -40.51 17.45
C THR A 446 -34.15 -39.18 16.76
N PHE A 447 -33.11 -39.09 15.93
CA PHE A 447 -32.87 -37.92 15.11
C PHE A 447 -34.03 -37.71 14.13
N ALA A 448 -34.63 -36.52 14.17
CA ALA A 448 -35.80 -36.16 13.37
C ALA A 448 -35.48 -35.15 12.25
N GLY A 449 -34.36 -34.43 12.35
CA GLY A 449 -33.92 -33.48 11.32
C GLY A 449 -32.93 -32.45 11.85
N LEU A 450 -32.40 -31.65 10.94
CA LEU A 450 -31.50 -30.54 11.25
C LEU A 450 -32.03 -29.25 10.60
N ASP A 451 -31.89 -28.14 11.32
CA ASP A 451 -32.09 -26.81 10.77
C ASP A 451 -30.70 -26.19 10.56
N THR A 452 -30.51 -25.57 9.42
CA THR A 452 -29.29 -24.84 9.09
C THR A 452 -29.53 -23.35 8.99
N ARG A 453 -28.46 -22.58 9.09
CA ARG A 453 -28.46 -21.14 8.81
C ARG A 453 -27.33 -20.82 7.86
N ASN A 454 -27.56 -19.86 6.99
CA ASN A 454 -26.47 -19.28 6.22
C ASN A 454 -25.73 -18.25 7.06
N VAL A 455 -24.46 -18.04 6.72
CA VAL A 455 -23.57 -17.11 7.41
C VAL A 455 -22.98 -16.15 6.41
N SER A 456 -23.07 -14.87 6.74
CA SER A 456 -22.52 -13.79 5.94
C SER A 456 -21.16 -13.38 6.51
N GLY A 457 -20.13 -13.43 5.68
CA GLY A 457 -18.83 -12.84 5.92
C GLY A 457 -18.83 -11.37 5.49
N LEU A 458 -18.80 -10.47 6.46
CA LEU A 458 -18.82 -9.03 6.26
C LEU A 458 -17.45 -8.42 6.55
N ILE A 459 -17.06 -7.40 5.78
CA ILE A 459 -15.91 -6.55 6.08
C ILE A 459 -16.41 -5.16 6.43
N VAL A 460 -16.10 -4.70 7.64
CA VAL A 460 -16.36 -3.34 8.10
C VAL A 460 -15.14 -2.48 7.81
N LYS A 461 -15.33 -1.50 6.93
CA LYS A 461 -14.27 -0.63 6.45
C LYS A 461 -14.57 0.84 6.75
N ARG A 462 -13.54 1.59 7.13
CA ARG A 462 -13.53 3.06 7.17
C ARG A 462 -12.13 3.52 6.84
N ASP A 463 -11.96 4.39 5.84
CA ASP A 463 -10.63 4.81 5.41
C ASP A 463 -10.63 6.27 4.97
N PHE A 464 -10.16 7.16 5.85
CA PHE A 464 -10.00 8.59 5.54
C PHE A 464 -8.69 8.91 4.82
N THR A 465 -7.81 7.92 4.62
CA THR A 465 -6.49 8.11 4.02
C THR A 465 -6.49 7.94 2.50
N VAL A 466 -7.55 7.36 1.92
CA VAL A 466 -7.66 7.06 0.47
C VAL A 466 -7.40 8.30 -0.40
N TRP A 467 -8.05 9.43 -0.09
CA TRP A 467 -7.87 10.66 -0.89
C TRP A 467 -6.45 11.22 -0.77
N ILE A 468 -5.80 11.05 0.39
CA ILE A 468 -4.41 11.48 0.62
C ILE A 468 -3.46 10.64 -0.26
N PHE A 469 -3.71 9.33 -0.39
CA PHE A 469 -2.99 8.49 -1.35
C PHE A 469 -3.12 9.01 -2.78
N PHE A 470 -4.33 9.36 -3.22
CA PHE A 470 -4.56 9.89 -4.56
C PHE A 470 -3.86 11.23 -4.80
N VAL A 471 -3.91 12.14 -3.82
CA VAL A 471 -3.19 13.42 -3.89
C VAL A 471 -1.68 13.19 -3.99
N GLY A 472 -1.13 12.32 -3.14
CA GLY A 472 0.30 11.98 -3.18
C GLY A 472 0.72 11.34 -4.51
N ALA A 473 -0.06 10.39 -5.02
CA ALA A 473 0.16 9.74 -6.31
C ALA A 473 0.08 10.73 -7.47
N MET A 474 -0.87 11.65 -7.47
CA MET A 474 -1.00 12.68 -8.49
C MET A 474 0.21 13.63 -8.49
N ILE A 475 0.66 14.09 -7.31
CA ILE A 475 1.86 14.92 -7.19
C ILE A 475 3.10 14.16 -7.69
N PHE A 476 3.24 12.89 -7.33
CA PHE A 476 4.33 12.04 -7.80
C PHE A 476 4.36 11.96 -9.33
N LEU A 477 3.21 11.66 -9.96
CA LEU A 477 3.08 11.61 -11.42
C LEU A 477 3.43 12.95 -12.07
N LEU A 478 2.95 14.08 -11.53
CA LEU A 478 3.35 15.40 -12.03
C LEU A 478 4.86 15.61 -11.96
N GLY A 479 5.52 15.17 -10.88
CA GLY A 479 6.97 15.22 -10.73
C GLY A 479 7.72 14.39 -11.77
N VAL A 480 7.23 13.19 -12.10
CA VAL A 480 7.77 12.33 -13.17
C VAL A 480 7.63 13.01 -14.52
N VAL A 481 6.43 13.49 -14.88
CA VAL A 481 6.19 14.16 -16.17
C VAL A 481 7.07 15.41 -16.27
N GLN A 482 7.11 16.23 -15.22
CA GLN A 482 7.99 17.41 -15.11
C GLN A 482 9.46 17.05 -15.35
N GLY A 483 9.93 15.97 -14.70
CA GLY A 483 11.30 15.50 -14.75
C GLY A 483 11.69 14.79 -16.04
N MET A 484 10.73 14.21 -16.79
CA MET A 484 10.96 13.42 -18.01
C MET A 484 10.72 14.19 -19.32
N TYR A 485 9.69 15.03 -19.40
CA TYR A 485 9.34 15.70 -20.66
C TYR A 485 9.99 17.07 -20.82
N TRP A 486 10.20 17.81 -19.72
CA TRP A 486 10.85 19.10 -19.78
C TRP A 486 12.33 19.02 -19.46
N GLN A 487 13.12 19.86 -20.13
CA GLN A 487 14.56 19.94 -19.95
C GLN A 487 14.98 21.39 -19.81
N HIS A 488 15.94 21.63 -18.91
CA HIS A 488 16.52 22.93 -18.68
C HIS A 488 17.65 23.14 -19.67
N ARG A 489 17.38 23.98 -20.66
CA ARG A 489 18.32 24.37 -21.71
C ARG A 489 18.87 25.75 -21.39
N ARG A 490 20.17 25.92 -21.60
CA ARG A 490 20.90 27.17 -21.39
C ARG A 490 21.86 27.42 -22.53
N ILE A 491 21.85 28.64 -23.04
CA ILE A 491 22.74 29.11 -24.09
C ILE A 491 23.33 30.43 -23.60
N TRP A 492 24.66 30.52 -23.64
CA TRP A 492 25.41 31.71 -23.29
C TRP A 492 26.11 32.24 -24.54
N LEU A 493 25.99 33.53 -24.78
CA LEU A 493 26.79 34.25 -25.77
C LEU A 493 27.56 35.37 -25.07
N ARG A 494 28.83 35.57 -25.42
CA ARG A 494 29.63 36.66 -24.85
C ARG A 494 30.65 37.19 -25.84
N LYS A 495 30.76 38.51 -25.96
CA LYS A 495 31.81 39.19 -26.72
C LYS A 495 33.06 39.33 -25.84
N ILE A 496 34.18 38.76 -26.25
CA ILE A 496 35.47 38.81 -25.54
C ILE A 496 36.57 39.05 -26.57
N ASN A 497 37.37 40.10 -26.40
CA ASN A 497 38.56 40.38 -27.21
C ASN A 497 38.35 40.30 -28.74
N GLY A 498 37.21 40.81 -29.25
CA GLY A 498 36.89 40.76 -30.68
C GLY A 498 36.37 39.40 -31.18
N GLU A 499 36.04 38.48 -30.29
CA GLU A 499 35.40 37.21 -30.60
C GLU A 499 34.01 37.10 -29.96
N LEU A 500 33.09 36.41 -30.62
CA LEU A 500 31.83 35.96 -30.07
C LEU A 500 31.97 34.52 -29.60
N TRP A 501 31.80 34.33 -28.30
CA TRP A 501 31.87 33.02 -27.66
C TRP A 501 30.46 32.50 -27.48
N LEU A 502 30.20 31.28 -27.92
CA LEU A 502 28.93 30.59 -27.76
C LEU A 502 29.17 29.32 -26.95
N SER A 503 28.42 29.16 -25.86
CA SER A 503 28.40 27.90 -25.11
C SER A 503 26.98 27.48 -24.76
N ALA A 504 26.76 26.19 -24.61
CA ALA A 504 25.44 25.67 -24.29
C ALA A 504 25.46 24.43 -23.40
N HIS A 505 24.41 24.31 -22.60
CA HIS A 505 24.20 23.21 -21.68
C HIS A 505 22.74 22.80 -21.61
N THR A 506 22.49 21.49 -21.60
CA THR A 506 21.19 20.93 -21.23
C THR A 506 21.38 19.81 -20.20
N ASN A 507 20.41 19.62 -19.30
CA ASN A 507 20.48 18.51 -18.34
C ASN A 507 20.23 17.14 -18.99
N LYS A 508 19.57 17.10 -20.15
CA LYS A 508 19.27 15.89 -20.94
C LYS A 508 18.91 16.26 -22.37
N ASN A 509 18.82 15.27 -23.26
CA ASN A 509 18.43 15.43 -24.67
C ASN A 509 19.27 16.50 -25.39
N TRP A 510 20.55 16.17 -25.61
CA TRP A 510 21.52 17.04 -26.29
C TRP A 510 21.16 17.30 -27.76
N HIS A 511 20.47 16.37 -28.42
CA HIS A 511 20.01 16.56 -29.79
C HIS A 511 19.03 17.73 -29.93
N GLY A 512 18.11 17.89 -28.97
CA GLY A 512 17.14 19.00 -28.98
C GLY A 512 17.77 20.38 -28.82
N ILE A 513 18.84 20.52 -28.03
CA ILE A 513 19.55 21.81 -27.91
C ILE A 513 20.46 22.07 -29.11
N LYS A 514 21.06 21.03 -29.71
CA LYS A 514 21.85 21.16 -30.96
C LYS A 514 21.01 21.75 -32.10
N LYS A 515 19.75 21.32 -32.27
CA LYS A 515 18.83 21.90 -33.26
C LYS A 515 18.55 23.39 -33.03
N ASP A 516 18.35 23.79 -31.78
CA ASP A 516 18.12 25.20 -31.44
C ASP A 516 19.39 26.05 -31.66
N ILE A 517 20.56 25.46 -31.43
CA ILE A 517 21.87 26.08 -31.71
C ILE A 517 22.09 26.21 -33.21
N ALA A 518 21.83 25.18 -34.01
CA ALA A 518 21.96 25.22 -35.47
C ALA A 518 21.09 26.35 -36.06
N TYR A 519 19.85 26.50 -35.59
CA TYR A 519 18.99 27.63 -35.96
C TYR A 519 19.60 28.98 -35.57
N LEU A 520 20.16 29.08 -34.36
CA LEU A 520 20.79 30.29 -33.87
C LEU A 520 22.03 30.66 -34.69
N THR A 521 22.90 29.68 -34.99
CA THR A 521 24.15 29.90 -35.72
C THR A 521 23.89 30.26 -37.18
N ASP A 522 22.88 29.64 -37.80
CA ASP A 522 22.37 30.00 -39.14
C ASP A 522 21.84 31.44 -39.18
N SER A 523 20.99 31.81 -38.20
CA SER A 523 20.46 33.18 -38.05
C SER A 523 21.56 34.24 -37.84
N LEU A 524 22.70 33.85 -37.27
CA LEU A 524 23.83 34.73 -36.99
C LEU A 524 24.92 34.70 -38.07
N GLY A 525 24.87 33.74 -39.00
CA GLY A 525 25.92 33.50 -39.98
C GLY A 525 27.26 33.10 -39.34
N ILE A 526 27.23 32.31 -38.27
CA ILE A 526 28.44 31.82 -37.56
C ILE A 526 28.52 30.29 -37.59
N PRO A 527 29.72 29.69 -37.47
CA PRO A 527 29.85 28.23 -37.41
C PRO A 527 29.21 27.64 -36.15
N GLU A 528 28.78 26.37 -36.25
CA GLU A 528 28.27 25.63 -35.10
C GLU A 528 29.36 25.38 -34.04
N PRO A 529 29.02 25.42 -32.74
CA PRO A 529 29.95 25.06 -31.67
C PRO A 529 30.30 23.57 -31.71
N VAL A 530 31.53 23.26 -31.34
CA VAL A 530 32.02 21.88 -31.27
C VAL A 530 31.43 21.16 -30.06
N ASP A 531 30.98 19.91 -30.25
CA ASP A 531 30.68 18.99 -29.16
C ASP A 531 31.97 18.36 -28.64
N GLN A 532 32.50 18.93 -27.56
CA GLN A 532 33.77 18.52 -26.96
C GLN A 532 33.75 17.09 -26.40
N LEU A 533 32.57 16.51 -26.13
CA LEU A 533 32.48 15.14 -25.65
C LEU A 533 32.61 14.17 -26.83
N GLU A 534 31.91 14.43 -27.93
CA GLU A 534 32.00 13.62 -29.16
C GLU A 534 33.42 13.70 -29.75
N GLN A 535 34.03 14.89 -29.77
CA GLN A 535 35.39 15.07 -30.25
C GLN A 535 36.43 14.26 -29.45
N LYS A 536 36.25 14.16 -28.12
CA LYS A 536 37.14 13.33 -27.28
C LYS A 536 37.03 11.85 -27.60
N VAL A 537 35.81 11.34 -27.77
CA VAL A 537 35.57 9.93 -28.13
C VAL A 537 36.26 9.62 -29.46
N VAL A 538 36.06 10.46 -30.49
CA VAL A 538 36.71 10.29 -31.80
C VAL A 538 38.24 10.35 -31.68
N THR A 539 38.78 11.23 -30.84
CA THR A 539 40.24 11.34 -30.63
C THR A 539 40.82 10.14 -29.89
N GLU A 540 40.10 9.61 -28.89
CA GLU A 540 40.49 8.40 -28.16
C GLU A 540 40.40 7.15 -29.03
N GLU A 541 39.38 7.04 -29.89
CA GLU A 541 39.26 5.97 -30.88
C GLU A 541 40.39 6.02 -31.91
N ARG A 542 40.72 7.20 -32.45
CA ARG A 542 41.87 7.37 -33.36
C ARG A 542 43.18 6.97 -32.69
N ARG A 543 43.38 7.30 -31.40
CA ARG A 543 44.56 6.89 -30.63
C ARG A 543 44.64 5.40 -30.32
N LYS A 544 43.51 4.69 -30.34
CA LYS A 544 43.46 3.23 -30.18
C LYS A 544 43.73 2.49 -31.50
N HIS A 545 43.70 3.19 -32.63
CA HIS A 545 43.88 2.62 -33.97
C HIS A 545 45.16 3.11 -34.67
N SER A 546 45.85 4.08 -34.08
CA SER A 546 47.25 4.44 -34.36
C SER A 546 48.17 3.71 -33.40
#